data_AF-A0A960SA46-F1
#
_entry.id   AF-A0A960SA46-F1
#
_cell.length_a   1.000
_cell.length_b   1.000
_cell.length_c   1.000
_cell.angle_alpha   90.00
_cell.angle_beta   90.00
_cell.angle_gamma   90.00
#
_symmetry.space_group_name_H-M   'P 1'
#
loop_
_entity.id
_entity.type
_entity.pdbx_description
1 polymer ?
#
loop_
_entity_poly.entity_id
_entity_poly.type
_entity_poly.pdbx_seq_one_letter_code
_entity_poly.pdbx_strand_id
1 'polypeptide(L)'
;MVIKYIEAKNQVQLLERHPAQELYLWRGYQVCKKEESYRLVIFLLRLIRLIEDSPQSLQNHRETLEKRLVTLRQNAPQKKATLQERKNKVDELLREHGYFEGDAPNWKKLASDVKKLSKELKGISKVTYSNLQTKLKNFAEAENDKAELEKKADEEQAKKAKGEKQFREFRARQKELEESQKSQKKRDQTVYCYNKLKERLDAKEQLGFAIDDGDCFFDAFSAALYEATGIYKTISELRKDVETVVKALPESDNWVLDIFKQNRKKISDFQHYKMDVGMTKEELERDEFRRGAPPVWGQTKLEGNILCEIYHVQLQQVGVNSPESDFEGMSFDEDELVGPADAPTIKIGLYPGHFVPILRTE
;
A
#
# COMPACT_ATOMS: atom_id res chain seq x y z
N MET A 1 -36.23 -11.91 0.43
CA MET A 1 -35.51 -13.18 0.74
C MET A 1 -35.01 -13.92 -0.50
N VAL A 2 -35.45 -13.59 -1.73
CA VAL A 2 -35.00 -14.23 -2.98
C VAL A 2 -33.75 -13.57 -3.61
N ILE A 3 -33.46 -12.29 -3.31
CA ILE A 3 -32.28 -11.59 -3.86
C ILE A 3 -30.96 -12.08 -3.23
N LYS A 4 -30.98 -12.54 -1.97
CA LYS A 4 -29.79 -13.15 -1.30
C LYS A 4 -29.46 -14.57 -1.79
N TYR A 5 -30.33 -15.22 -2.55
CA TYR A 5 -30.08 -16.56 -3.11
C TYR A 5 -29.35 -16.50 -4.46
N ILE A 6 -29.49 -15.40 -5.22
CA ILE A 6 -28.83 -15.23 -6.52
C ILE A 6 -27.37 -14.77 -6.36
N GLU A 7 -27.05 -13.97 -5.33
CA GLU A 7 -25.66 -13.61 -5.01
C GLU A 7 -24.82 -14.79 -4.50
N ALA A 8 -25.44 -15.75 -3.80
CA ALA A 8 -24.75 -16.96 -3.35
C ALA A 8 -24.44 -17.95 -4.49
N LYS A 9 -25.25 -17.96 -5.56
CA LYS A 9 -25.05 -18.89 -6.69
C LYS A 9 -23.92 -18.45 -7.63
N ASN A 10 -23.68 -17.14 -7.76
CA ASN A 10 -22.60 -16.61 -8.60
C ASN A 10 -21.22 -16.64 -7.93
N GLN A 11 -21.13 -16.78 -6.60
CA GLN A 11 -19.84 -16.97 -5.91
C GLN A 11 -19.35 -18.42 -5.92
N VAL A 12 -20.20 -19.40 -6.23
CA VAL A 12 -19.82 -20.83 -6.26
C VAL A 12 -19.16 -21.23 -7.59
N GLN A 13 -19.35 -20.47 -8.67
CA GLN A 13 -18.73 -20.77 -9.98
C GLN A 13 -17.31 -20.19 -10.17
N LEU A 14 -16.74 -19.53 -9.16
CA LEU A 14 -15.39 -18.93 -9.24
C LEU A 14 -14.31 -19.69 -8.45
N LEU A 15 -14.60 -20.90 -7.96
CA LEU A 15 -13.68 -21.71 -7.14
C LEU A 15 -13.15 -22.97 -7.83
N GLU A 16 -13.33 -23.10 -9.13
CA GLU A 16 -12.63 -24.12 -9.93
C GLU A 16 -11.33 -23.53 -10.51
N ARG A 17 -10.27 -23.46 -9.69
CA ARG A 17 -8.84 -23.54 -10.11
C ARG A 17 -7.89 -23.35 -8.91
N HIS A 18 -7.28 -24.46 -8.49
CA HIS A 18 -5.98 -24.56 -7.81
C HIS A 18 -5.84 -24.11 -6.33
N PRO A 19 -4.78 -24.56 -5.62
CA PRO A 19 -4.88 -25.36 -4.40
C PRO A 19 -4.91 -24.51 -3.13
N ALA A 20 -6.05 -24.49 -2.46
CA ALA A 20 -6.18 -23.88 -1.14
C ALA A 20 -7.05 -24.76 -0.24
N GLN A 21 -6.62 -26.02 -0.04
CA GLN A 21 -7.21 -26.90 0.96
C GLN A 21 -6.77 -26.54 2.39
N GLU A 22 -5.69 -25.77 2.56
CA GLU A 22 -5.18 -25.37 3.89
C GLU A 22 -5.93 -24.19 4.52
N LEU A 23 -6.56 -23.30 3.74
CA LEU A 23 -7.25 -22.13 4.29
C LEU A 23 -8.65 -22.42 4.85
N TYR A 24 -9.33 -23.45 4.33
CA TYR A 24 -10.62 -23.92 4.88
C TYR A 24 -10.43 -24.72 6.17
N LEU A 25 -9.27 -25.37 6.35
CA LEU A 25 -8.88 -26.03 7.59
C LEU A 25 -8.59 -25.00 8.71
N TRP A 26 -8.08 -23.81 8.37
CA TRP A 26 -7.77 -22.77 9.35
C TRP A 26 -9.02 -22.05 9.92
N ARG A 27 -10.11 -21.94 9.14
CA ARG A 27 -11.41 -21.45 9.66
C ARG A 27 -12.16 -22.50 10.48
N GLY A 28 -12.00 -23.79 10.17
CA GLY A 28 -12.46 -24.88 11.04
C GLY A 28 -11.69 -24.94 12.37
N TYR A 29 -10.41 -24.59 12.35
CA TYR A 29 -9.52 -24.57 13.52
C TYR A 29 -9.91 -23.52 14.58
N GLN A 30 -10.44 -22.35 14.18
CA GLN A 30 -10.89 -21.35 15.16
C GLN A 30 -12.20 -21.68 15.88
N VAL A 31 -12.96 -22.69 15.41
CA VAL A 31 -14.29 -23.00 15.96
C VAL A 31 -14.29 -24.25 16.87
N CYS A 32 -13.22 -25.05 16.88
CA CYS A 32 -13.16 -26.30 17.66
C CYS A 32 -11.92 -26.36 18.57
N LYS A 33 -12.06 -25.84 19.80
CA LYS A 33 -11.04 -25.95 20.87
C LYS A 33 -11.23 -27.16 21.79
N LYS A 34 -11.40 -28.39 21.27
CA LYS A 34 -11.37 -29.63 22.10
C LYS A 34 -10.80 -30.83 21.34
N GLU A 35 -9.95 -31.57 22.03
CA GLU A 35 -8.93 -32.49 21.49
C GLU A 35 -9.41 -33.95 21.29
N GLU A 36 -10.66 -34.27 21.64
CA GLU A 36 -11.26 -35.58 21.29
C GLU A 36 -11.59 -35.72 19.79
N SER A 37 -11.86 -34.60 19.11
CA SER A 37 -12.00 -34.54 17.64
C SER A 37 -10.69 -34.88 16.92
N TYR A 38 -9.55 -34.59 17.56
CA TYR A 38 -8.22 -34.88 17.03
C TYR A 38 -7.91 -36.38 17.06
N ARG A 39 -8.40 -37.12 18.07
CA ARG A 39 -8.24 -38.58 18.16
C ARG A 39 -9.03 -39.34 17.10
N LEU A 40 -10.21 -38.85 16.76
CA LEU A 40 -11.03 -39.43 15.69
C LEU A 40 -10.45 -39.13 14.30
N VAL A 41 -9.92 -37.92 14.10
CA VAL A 41 -9.22 -37.52 12.86
C VAL A 41 -7.88 -38.26 12.72
N ILE A 42 -7.10 -38.46 13.79
CA ILE A 42 -5.89 -39.31 13.77
C ILE A 42 -6.22 -40.78 13.49
N PHE A 43 -7.33 -41.30 14.03
CA PHE A 43 -7.78 -42.67 13.74
C PHE A 43 -8.17 -42.83 12.26
N LEU A 44 -8.86 -41.84 11.69
CA LEU A 44 -9.24 -41.82 10.26
C LEU A 44 -8.03 -41.59 9.33
N LEU A 45 -7.08 -40.73 9.69
CA LEU A 45 -5.83 -40.52 8.95
C LEU A 45 -4.90 -41.74 9.01
N ARG A 46 -4.86 -42.47 10.13
CA ARG A 46 -4.16 -43.78 10.21
C ARG A 46 -4.81 -44.84 9.31
N LEU A 47 -6.13 -44.79 9.16
CA LEU A 47 -6.91 -45.64 8.25
C LEU A 47 -6.64 -45.31 6.77
N ILE A 48 -6.48 -44.03 6.43
CA ILE A 48 -6.13 -43.56 5.08
C ILE A 48 -4.67 -43.88 4.73
N ARG A 49 -3.73 -43.73 5.68
CA ARG A 49 -2.32 -44.08 5.48
C ARG A 49 -2.07 -45.58 5.35
N LEU A 50 -2.94 -46.41 5.95
CA LEU A 50 -2.99 -47.86 5.75
C LEU A 50 -3.43 -48.27 4.33
N ILE A 51 -4.07 -47.36 3.60
CA ILE A 51 -4.55 -47.55 2.22
C ILE A 51 -3.48 -47.12 1.20
N GLU A 52 -2.43 -46.40 1.62
CA GLU A 52 -1.48 -45.72 0.72
C GLU A 52 -0.07 -46.36 0.60
N ASP A 53 0.31 -47.40 1.35
CA ASP A 53 1.67 -47.99 1.28
C ASP A 53 1.75 -49.50 0.91
N SER A 54 2.49 -49.78 -0.18
CA SER A 54 3.08 -51.05 -0.69
C SER A 54 2.15 -52.22 -1.17
N PRO A 55 2.22 -52.60 -2.47
CA PRO A 55 1.43 -53.69 -3.08
C PRO A 55 1.57 -55.08 -2.43
N GLN A 56 2.71 -55.40 -1.82
CA GLN A 56 2.98 -56.74 -1.27
C GLN A 56 2.23 -56.98 0.06
N SER A 57 2.02 -55.94 0.86
CA SER A 57 1.25 -56.00 2.11
C SER A 57 -0.25 -56.17 1.83
N LEU A 58 -0.73 -55.52 0.76
CA LEU A 58 -2.09 -55.66 0.24
C LEU A 58 -2.40 -57.07 -0.26
N GLN A 59 -1.45 -57.79 -0.87
CA GLN A 59 -1.69 -59.14 -1.40
C GLN A 59 -1.87 -60.19 -0.28
N ASN A 60 -1.04 -60.14 0.77
CA ASN A 60 -1.17 -61.02 1.93
C ASN A 60 -2.46 -60.74 2.74
N HIS A 61 -2.85 -59.46 2.84
CA HIS A 61 -4.09 -59.08 3.50
C HIS A 61 -5.33 -59.41 2.65
N ARG A 62 -5.22 -59.30 1.32
CA ARG A 62 -6.27 -59.69 0.36
C ARG A 62 -6.55 -61.20 0.39
N GLU A 63 -5.54 -62.07 0.44
CA GLU A 63 -5.76 -63.51 0.58
C GLU A 63 -6.40 -63.89 1.92
N THR A 64 -6.04 -63.17 2.98
CA THR A 64 -6.62 -63.34 4.33
C THR A 64 -8.08 -62.87 4.38
N LEU A 65 -8.39 -61.76 3.68
CA LEU A 65 -9.72 -61.20 3.57
C LEU A 65 -10.60 -61.99 2.59
N GLU A 66 -10.09 -62.55 1.50
CA GLU A 66 -10.83 -63.41 0.56
C GLU A 66 -11.26 -64.71 1.24
N LYS A 67 -10.39 -65.33 2.06
CA LYS A 67 -10.77 -66.48 2.90
C LYS A 67 -11.90 -66.14 3.89
N ARG A 68 -11.90 -64.93 4.47
CA ARG A 68 -12.96 -64.45 5.37
C ARG A 68 -14.23 -63.98 4.64
N LEU A 69 -14.10 -63.45 3.43
CA LEU A 69 -15.21 -63.00 2.57
C LEU A 69 -16.00 -64.17 1.98
N VAL A 70 -15.35 -65.30 1.71
CA VAL A 70 -16.06 -66.55 1.32
C VAL A 70 -16.92 -67.05 2.47
N THR A 71 -16.41 -66.98 3.71
CA THR A 71 -17.17 -67.33 4.93
C THR A 71 -18.33 -66.36 5.22
N LEU A 72 -18.15 -65.07 4.90
CA LEU A 72 -19.17 -64.03 5.10
C LEU A 72 -20.21 -63.98 3.97
N ARG A 73 -19.85 -64.31 2.72
CA ARG A 73 -20.76 -64.39 1.57
C ARG A 73 -21.78 -65.54 1.69
N GLN A 74 -21.48 -66.56 2.48
CA GLN A 74 -22.39 -67.68 2.73
C GLN A 74 -23.52 -67.34 3.72
N ASN A 75 -23.48 -66.18 4.42
CA ASN A 75 -24.31 -65.97 5.62
C ASN A 75 -25.01 -64.60 5.79
N ALA A 76 -25.23 -63.74 4.78
CA ALA A 76 -26.27 -62.70 4.91
C ALA A 76 -26.57 -61.89 3.63
N PRO A 77 -27.82 -61.38 3.48
CA PRO A 77 -28.36 -60.80 2.25
C PRO A 77 -28.09 -59.30 2.06
N GLN A 78 -28.21 -58.86 0.80
CA GLN A 78 -27.81 -57.56 0.27
C GLN A 78 -28.80 -56.41 0.56
N LYS A 79 -28.26 -55.23 0.96
CA LYS A 79 -28.48 -53.88 0.35
C LYS A 79 -27.69 -52.81 1.15
N LYS A 80 -26.88 -51.99 0.47
CA LYS A 80 -26.00 -50.96 1.10
C LYS A 80 -26.74 -49.62 1.23
N ALA A 81 -27.03 -49.17 2.45
CA ALA A 81 -27.38 -47.77 2.75
C ALA A 81 -26.16 -46.85 2.57
N THR A 82 -26.40 -45.65 2.04
CA THR A 82 -25.41 -44.60 1.75
C THR A 82 -24.82 -43.98 3.03
N LEU A 83 -23.63 -43.38 2.92
CA LEU A 83 -22.89 -42.82 4.06
C LEU A 83 -23.68 -41.75 4.82
N GLN A 84 -24.49 -40.96 4.12
CA GLN A 84 -25.33 -39.91 4.70
C GLN A 84 -26.49 -40.50 5.53
N GLU A 85 -27.09 -41.60 5.06
CA GLU A 85 -28.16 -42.29 5.79
C GLU A 85 -27.64 -42.89 7.10
N ARG A 86 -26.39 -43.38 7.10
CA ARG A 86 -25.74 -43.89 8.33
C ARG A 86 -25.44 -42.76 9.32
N LYS A 87 -24.99 -41.59 8.83
CA LYS A 87 -24.77 -40.41 9.68
C LYS A 87 -26.08 -39.94 10.32
N ASN A 88 -27.13 -39.79 9.52
CA ASN A 88 -28.45 -39.38 10.01
C ASN A 88 -29.02 -40.38 11.03
N LYS A 89 -28.81 -41.69 10.84
CA LYS A 89 -29.27 -42.72 11.79
C LYS A 89 -28.56 -42.66 13.14
N VAL A 90 -27.26 -42.31 13.14
CA VAL A 90 -26.49 -42.13 14.37
C VAL A 90 -26.95 -40.86 15.10
N ASP A 91 -27.18 -39.76 14.37
CA ASP A 91 -27.68 -38.51 14.95
C ASP A 91 -29.12 -38.62 15.50
N GLU A 92 -29.92 -39.52 14.93
CA GLU A 92 -31.26 -39.89 15.41
C GLU A 92 -31.17 -40.68 16.73
N LEU A 93 -30.35 -41.74 16.77
CA LEU A 93 -30.17 -42.57 17.98
C LEU A 93 -29.59 -41.79 19.18
N LEU A 94 -28.65 -40.88 18.93
CA LEU A 94 -28.06 -40.06 19.99
C LEU A 94 -29.06 -39.03 20.56
N ARG A 95 -29.99 -38.53 19.73
CA ARG A 95 -31.11 -37.70 20.17
C ARG A 95 -32.16 -38.49 20.93
N GLU A 96 -32.52 -39.69 20.46
CA GLU A 96 -33.46 -40.60 21.14
C GLU A 96 -32.99 -40.97 22.56
N HIS A 97 -31.68 -41.07 22.78
CA HIS A 97 -31.13 -41.32 24.11
C HIS A 97 -30.85 -40.03 24.92
N GLY A 98 -31.17 -38.87 24.34
CA GLY A 98 -31.15 -37.55 24.98
C GLY A 98 -29.75 -37.05 25.33
N TYR A 99 -28.73 -37.39 24.54
CA TYR A 99 -27.35 -36.93 24.75
C TYR A 99 -27.07 -35.51 24.20
N PHE A 100 -28.08 -34.89 23.60
CA PHE A 100 -28.08 -33.51 23.11
C PHE A 100 -29.21 -32.70 23.77
N GLU A 101 -28.90 -31.47 24.20
CA GLU A 101 -29.90 -30.42 24.45
C GLU A 101 -29.61 -29.28 23.47
N GLY A 102 -30.34 -29.25 22.34
CA GLY A 102 -30.03 -28.33 21.22
C GLY A 102 -28.77 -28.72 20.43
N ASP A 103 -28.07 -27.73 19.88
CA ASP A 103 -26.86 -27.92 19.05
C ASP A 103 -25.56 -28.17 19.87
N ALA A 104 -25.68 -28.30 21.19
CA ALA A 104 -24.56 -28.52 22.10
C ALA A 104 -24.69 -29.86 22.85
N PRO A 105 -23.60 -30.64 23.01
CA PRO A 105 -23.67 -31.91 23.74
C PRO A 105 -23.88 -31.68 25.25
N ASN A 106 -24.76 -32.48 25.87
CA ASN A 106 -24.94 -32.45 27.33
C ASN A 106 -23.85 -33.31 28.00
N TRP A 107 -22.65 -32.74 28.12
CA TRP A 107 -21.46 -33.41 28.66
C TRP A 107 -21.63 -33.91 30.10
N LYS A 108 -22.53 -33.29 30.89
CA LYS A 108 -22.84 -33.74 32.26
C LYS A 108 -23.59 -35.07 32.25
N LYS A 109 -24.51 -35.25 31.30
CA LYS A 109 -25.23 -36.51 31.11
C LYS A 109 -24.31 -37.60 30.54
N LEU A 110 -23.47 -37.27 29.55
CA LEU A 110 -22.48 -38.21 29.02
C LEU A 110 -21.49 -38.69 30.11
N ALA A 111 -20.97 -37.78 30.93
CA ALA A 111 -20.10 -38.13 32.05
C ALA A 111 -20.83 -38.98 33.11
N SER A 112 -22.10 -38.68 33.39
CA SER A 112 -22.95 -39.48 34.28
C SER A 112 -23.15 -40.90 33.75
N ASP A 113 -23.45 -41.05 32.47
CA ASP A 113 -23.72 -42.33 31.84
C ASP A 113 -22.45 -43.16 31.64
N VAL A 114 -21.30 -42.54 31.35
CA VAL A 114 -19.99 -43.21 31.38
C VAL A 114 -19.64 -43.69 32.80
N LYS A 115 -19.99 -42.93 33.84
CA LYS A 115 -19.78 -43.32 35.24
C LYS A 115 -20.74 -44.41 35.69
N LYS A 116 -21.93 -44.49 35.09
CA LYS A 116 -22.90 -45.56 35.28
C LYS A 116 -22.48 -46.84 34.54
N LEU A 117 -22.04 -46.72 33.28
CA LEU A 117 -21.44 -47.79 32.49
C LEU A 117 -20.17 -48.34 33.16
N SER A 118 -19.32 -47.50 33.77
CA SER A 118 -18.15 -48.00 34.50
C SER A 118 -18.51 -48.78 35.77
N LYS A 119 -19.65 -48.46 36.40
CA LYS A 119 -20.24 -49.23 37.51
C LYS A 119 -20.85 -50.56 37.03
N GLU A 120 -21.43 -50.60 35.83
CA GLU A 120 -22.02 -51.81 35.22
C GLU A 120 -20.95 -52.73 34.60
N LEU A 121 -19.81 -52.19 34.17
CA LEU A 121 -18.64 -52.93 33.66
C LEU A 121 -17.80 -53.60 34.77
N LYS A 122 -18.32 -53.71 36.00
CA LYS A 122 -17.70 -54.40 37.15
C LYS A 122 -17.40 -55.90 36.91
N GLY A 123 -17.84 -56.47 35.79
CA GLY A 123 -17.48 -57.81 35.33
C GLY A 123 -16.23 -57.88 34.45
N ILE A 124 -15.65 -56.75 34.04
CA ILE A 124 -14.41 -56.74 33.27
C ILE A 124 -13.23 -56.79 34.24
N SER A 125 -12.32 -57.75 34.01
CA SER A 125 -11.07 -57.99 34.75
C SER A 125 -10.48 -56.71 35.37
N LYS A 126 -10.13 -56.78 36.65
CA LYS A 126 -9.49 -55.72 37.46
C LYS A 126 -8.30 -55.06 36.73
N VAL A 127 -7.61 -55.83 35.89
CA VAL A 127 -6.49 -55.41 35.05
C VAL A 127 -6.92 -54.42 33.96
N THR A 128 -8.05 -54.67 33.30
CA THR A 128 -8.57 -53.81 32.22
C THR A 128 -9.07 -52.47 32.77
N TYR A 129 -9.72 -52.49 33.94
CA TYR A 129 -10.17 -51.26 34.61
C TYR A 129 -8.99 -50.40 35.07
N SER A 130 -7.96 -51.01 35.68
CA SER A 130 -6.74 -50.30 36.07
C SER A 130 -6.01 -49.71 34.86
N ASN A 131 -5.94 -50.44 33.74
CA ASN A 131 -5.32 -49.96 32.51
C ASN A 131 -6.07 -48.77 31.89
N LEU A 132 -7.41 -48.74 32.00
CA LEU A 132 -8.24 -47.62 31.55
C LEU A 132 -8.04 -46.38 32.43
N GLN A 133 -7.95 -46.54 33.75
CA GLN A 133 -7.66 -45.42 34.65
C GLN A 133 -6.28 -44.82 34.41
N THR A 134 -5.25 -45.64 34.21
CA THR A 134 -3.90 -45.15 33.87
C THR A 134 -3.90 -44.42 32.53
N LYS A 135 -4.57 -44.96 31.51
CA LYS A 135 -4.68 -44.28 30.19
C LYS A 135 -5.43 -42.95 30.26
N LEU A 136 -6.47 -42.85 31.10
CA LEU A 136 -7.19 -41.60 31.34
C LEU A 136 -6.33 -40.58 32.06
N LYS A 137 -5.57 -41.01 33.07
CA LYS A 137 -4.64 -40.13 33.81
C LYS A 137 -3.54 -39.57 32.89
N ASN A 138 -2.89 -40.44 32.13
CA ASN A 138 -1.83 -40.04 31.20
C ASN A 138 -2.37 -39.12 30.09
N PHE A 139 -3.64 -39.27 29.71
CA PHE A 139 -4.25 -38.35 28.74
C PHE A 139 -4.56 -36.98 29.33
N ALA A 140 -5.06 -36.93 30.56
CA ALA A 140 -5.29 -35.67 31.26
C ALA A 140 -3.98 -34.90 31.51
N GLU A 141 -2.89 -35.61 31.84
CA GLU A 141 -1.55 -35.01 31.99
C GLU A 141 -1.04 -34.47 30.64
N ALA A 142 -1.17 -35.24 29.55
CA ALA A 142 -0.75 -34.81 28.21
C ALA A 142 -1.53 -33.59 27.66
N GLU A 143 -2.82 -33.47 27.95
CA GLU A 143 -3.62 -32.28 27.57
C GLU A 143 -3.20 -31.04 28.36
N ASN A 144 -2.84 -31.20 29.63
CA ASN A 144 -2.38 -30.09 30.45
C ASN A 144 -1.01 -29.58 29.97
N ASP A 145 -0.09 -30.49 29.63
CA ASP A 145 1.21 -30.16 29.05
C ASP A 145 1.06 -29.43 27.71
N LYS A 146 0.10 -29.85 26.88
CA LYS A 146 -0.20 -29.21 25.61
C LYS A 146 -0.80 -27.81 25.77
N ALA A 147 -1.73 -27.63 26.71
CA ALA A 147 -2.30 -26.31 27.03
C ALA A 147 -1.23 -25.33 27.54
N GLU A 148 -0.25 -25.81 28.31
CA GLU A 148 0.87 -24.98 28.77
C GLU A 148 1.82 -24.59 27.62
N LEU A 149 2.06 -25.49 26.67
CA LEU A 149 2.85 -25.21 25.46
C LEU A 149 2.15 -24.21 24.52
N GLU A 150 0.84 -24.33 24.31
CA GLU A 150 0.05 -23.37 23.50
C GLU A 150 0.10 -21.97 24.12
N LYS A 151 -0.05 -21.86 25.44
CA LYS A 151 0.06 -20.57 26.15
C LYS A 151 1.44 -19.94 26.01
N LYS A 152 2.52 -20.73 26.10
CA LYS A 152 3.90 -20.24 25.89
C LYS A 152 4.13 -19.78 24.44
N ALA A 153 3.57 -20.49 23.47
CA ALA A 153 3.66 -20.11 22.05
C ALA A 153 2.91 -18.80 21.76
N ASP A 154 1.70 -18.63 22.29
CA ASP A 154 0.91 -17.39 22.16
C ASP A 154 1.62 -16.19 22.82
N GLU A 155 2.21 -16.38 24.00
CA GLU A 155 2.99 -15.35 24.69
C GLU A 155 4.26 -14.96 23.90
N GLU A 156 4.95 -15.92 23.29
CA GLU A 156 6.13 -15.66 22.45
C GLU A 156 5.74 -14.93 21.16
N GLN A 157 4.63 -15.33 20.52
CA GLN A 157 4.12 -14.67 19.32
C GLN A 157 3.66 -13.23 19.61
N ALA A 158 3.02 -12.99 20.76
CA ALA A 158 2.65 -11.64 21.20
C ALA A 158 3.88 -10.76 21.48
N LYS A 159 4.95 -11.32 22.07
CA LYS A 159 6.23 -10.62 22.26
C LYS A 159 6.89 -10.26 20.93
N LYS A 160 6.91 -11.18 19.96
CA LYS A 160 7.42 -10.92 18.60
C LYS A 160 6.62 -9.82 17.90
N ALA A 161 5.29 -9.88 17.93
CA ALA A 161 4.43 -8.86 17.35
C ALA A 161 4.61 -7.47 17.99
N LYS A 162 4.80 -7.41 19.32
CA LYS A 162 5.10 -6.17 20.03
C LYS A 162 6.46 -5.58 19.60
N GLY A 163 7.48 -6.43 19.45
CA GLY A 163 8.79 -6.04 18.94
C GLY A 163 8.74 -5.50 17.50
N GLU A 164 8.00 -6.16 16.61
CA GLU A 164 7.81 -5.68 15.23
C GLU A 164 7.08 -4.33 15.17
N LYS A 165 6.05 -4.14 15.99
CA LYS A 165 5.33 -2.86 16.09
C LYS A 165 6.28 -1.74 16.54
N GLN A 166 7.06 -1.97 17.59
CA GLN A 166 8.05 -1.02 18.09
C GLN A 166 9.13 -0.70 17.04
N PHE A 167 9.57 -1.70 16.27
CA PHE A 167 10.55 -1.49 15.20
C PHE A 167 9.98 -0.67 14.03
N ARG A 168 8.71 -0.89 13.65
CA ARG A 168 8.03 -0.08 12.63
C ARG A 168 7.87 1.37 13.08
N GLU A 169 7.44 1.59 14.32
CA GLU A 169 7.32 2.93 14.91
C GLU A 169 8.68 3.65 14.98
N PHE A 170 9.75 2.93 15.36
CA PHE A 170 11.10 3.47 15.35
C PHE A 170 11.54 3.91 13.94
N ARG A 171 11.32 3.06 12.92
CA ARG A 171 11.64 3.43 11.52
C ARG A 171 10.83 4.62 11.02
N ALA A 172 9.55 4.71 11.37
CA ALA A 172 8.72 5.86 11.01
C ALA A 172 9.28 7.16 11.61
N ARG A 173 9.64 7.15 12.90
CA ARG A 173 10.25 8.32 13.57
C ARG A 173 11.60 8.71 12.99
N GLN A 174 12.45 7.74 12.61
CA GLN A 174 13.71 8.03 11.92
C GLN A 174 13.46 8.74 10.58
N LYS A 175 12.49 8.26 9.80
CA LYS A 175 12.12 8.88 8.53
C LYS A 175 11.58 10.32 8.72
N GLU A 176 10.73 10.54 9.71
CA GLU A 176 10.21 11.87 10.06
C GLU A 176 11.33 12.83 10.48
N LEU A 177 12.30 12.35 11.27
CA LEU A 177 13.45 13.15 11.69
C LEU A 177 14.35 13.52 10.50
N GLU A 178 14.63 12.56 9.62
CA GLU A 178 15.41 12.80 8.39
C GLU A 178 14.71 13.81 7.47
N GLU A 179 13.38 13.70 7.29
CA GLU A 179 12.60 14.64 6.49
C GLU A 179 12.58 16.04 7.10
N SER A 180 12.46 16.13 8.44
CA SER A 180 12.52 17.40 9.16
C SER A 180 13.90 18.07 9.03
N GLN A 181 14.99 17.30 9.18
CA GLN A 181 16.35 17.79 9.00
C GLN A 181 16.63 18.26 7.57
N LYS A 182 16.18 17.49 6.56
CA LYS A 182 16.28 17.89 5.14
C LYS A 182 15.50 19.19 4.87
N SER A 183 14.31 19.32 5.44
CA SER A 183 13.47 20.52 5.30
C SER A 183 14.13 21.74 5.94
N GLN A 184 14.74 21.58 7.11
CA GLN A 184 15.49 22.65 7.78
C GLN A 184 16.72 23.07 6.96
N LYS A 185 17.54 22.12 6.50
CA LYS A 185 18.72 22.39 5.66
C LYS A 185 18.32 23.18 4.39
N LYS A 186 17.19 22.81 3.76
CA LYS A 186 16.66 23.52 2.59
C LYS A 186 16.25 24.96 2.92
N ARG A 187 15.59 25.20 4.06
CA ARG A 187 15.22 26.56 4.49
C ARG A 187 16.44 27.42 4.75
N ASP A 188 17.43 26.88 5.46
CA ASP A 188 18.66 27.59 5.78
C ASP A 188 19.41 27.96 4.48
N GLN A 189 19.41 27.04 3.50
CA GLN A 189 19.95 27.28 2.16
C GLN A 189 19.20 28.39 1.41
N THR A 190 17.87 28.39 1.43
CA THR A 190 17.05 29.43 0.80
C THR A 190 17.35 30.82 1.41
N VAL A 191 17.35 30.93 2.75
CA VAL A 191 17.65 32.18 3.46
C VAL A 191 19.05 32.68 3.13
N TYR A 192 20.01 31.76 3.09
CA TYR A 192 21.39 32.07 2.75
C TYR A 192 21.53 32.60 1.32
N CYS A 193 20.95 31.92 0.32
CA CYS A 193 21.00 32.35 -1.07
C CYS A 193 20.28 33.70 -1.29
N TYR A 194 19.16 33.91 -0.61
CA TYR A 194 18.45 35.19 -0.62
C TYR A 194 19.31 36.34 -0.09
N ASN A 195 20.04 36.13 1.01
CA ASN A 195 20.97 37.12 1.53
C ASN A 195 22.17 37.36 0.59
N LYS A 196 22.68 36.31 -0.06
CA LYS A 196 23.73 36.45 -1.07
C LYS A 196 23.28 37.20 -2.30
N LEU A 197 22.03 37.01 -2.73
CA LEU A 197 21.45 37.78 -3.82
C LEU A 197 21.36 39.27 -3.45
N LYS A 198 21.01 39.60 -2.20
CA LYS A 198 21.03 40.99 -1.70
C LYS A 198 22.41 41.64 -1.77
N GLU A 199 23.47 40.89 -1.48
CA GLU A 199 24.85 41.40 -1.56
C GLU A 199 25.27 41.78 -3.00
N ARG A 200 24.57 41.29 -4.03
CA ARG A 200 24.83 41.61 -5.44
C ARG A 200 24.09 42.86 -5.95
N LEU A 201 23.20 43.42 -5.14
CA LEU A 201 22.40 44.56 -5.55
C LEU A 201 23.22 45.84 -5.55
N ASP A 202 22.92 46.73 -6.51
CA ASP A 202 23.48 48.08 -6.48
C ASP A 202 22.96 48.85 -5.25
N ALA A 203 23.67 49.90 -4.84
CA ALA A 203 23.32 50.68 -3.64
C ALA A 203 21.92 51.31 -3.67
N LYS A 204 21.32 51.41 -4.87
CA LYS A 204 19.96 51.93 -5.09
C LYS A 204 18.97 50.84 -5.47
N GLU A 205 19.24 49.58 -5.14
CA GLU A 205 18.41 48.45 -5.49
C GLU A 205 18.00 47.67 -4.24
N GLN A 206 16.82 47.06 -4.31
CA GLN A 206 16.27 46.18 -3.28
C GLN A 206 15.54 45.00 -3.91
N LEU A 207 15.49 43.88 -3.19
CA LEU A 207 14.61 42.78 -3.57
C LEU A 207 13.17 43.14 -3.19
N GLY A 208 12.25 43.05 -4.15
CA GLY A 208 10.83 43.06 -3.87
C GLY A 208 10.31 41.70 -3.42
N PHE A 209 9.01 41.51 -3.56
CA PHE A 209 8.32 40.27 -3.23
C PHE A 209 7.70 39.67 -4.49
N ALA A 210 7.62 38.35 -4.54
CA ALA A 210 6.91 37.61 -5.58
C ALA A 210 6.20 36.41 -4.96
N ILE A 211 5.06 36.02 -5.54
CA ILE A 211 4.25 34.87 -5.14
C ILE A 211 5.03 33.55 -5.22
N ASP A 212 4.92 32.68 -4.20
CA ASP A 212 5.64 31.40 -4.12
C ASP A 212 4.69 30.21 -4.36
N ASP A 213 4.18 30.11 -5.58
CA ASP A 213 3.25 29.05 -6.00
C ASP A 213 3.55 28.47 -7.40
N GLY A 214 4.66 28.91 -7.99
CA GLY A 214 5.08 28.61 -9.36
C GLY A 214 4.86 29.73 -10.37
N ASP A 215 4.16 30.81 -9.99
CA ASP A 215 3.97 32.02 -10.80
C ASP A 215 5.00 33.13 -10.52
N CYS A 216 5.98 32.87 -9.64
CA CYS A 216 6.99 33.84 -9.19
C CYS A 216 7.73 34.58 -10.31
N PHE A 217 8.02 33.89 -11.43
CA PHE A 217 8.66 34.51 -12.60
C PHE A 217 7.82 35.63 -13.19
N PHE A 218 6.52 35.37 -13.43
CA PHE A 218 5.61 36.32 -14.06
C PHE A 218 5.28 37.48 -13.12
N ASP A 219 5.17 37.20 -11.82
CA ASP A 219 4.95 38.22 -10.79
C ASP A 219 6.17 39.16 -10.67
N ALA A 220 7.38 38.59 -10.61
CA ALA A 220 8.63 39.35 -10.61
C ALA A 220 8.80 40.18 -11.90
N PHE A 221 8.51 39.59 -13.06
CA PHE A 221 8.56 40.30 -14.34
C PHE A 221 7.56 41.47 -14.36
N SER A 222 6.32 41.25 -13.90
CA SER A 222 5.28 42.28 -13.83
C SER A 222 5.73 43.48 -12.99
N ALA A 223 6.23 43.22 -11.78
CA ALA A 223 6.68 44.28 -10.87
C ALA A 223 7.86 45.07 -11.46
N ALA A 224 8.86 44.37 -12.03
CA ALA A 224 10.01 45.02 -12.64
C ALA A 224 9.64 45.79 -13.93
N LEU A 225 8.71 45.26 -14.73
CA LEU A 225 8.17 45.94 -15.91
C LEU A 225 7.47 47.25 -15.52
N TYR A 226 6.60 47.19 -14.52
CA TYR A 226 5.86 48.36 -14.07
C TYR A 226 6.80 49.45 -13.56
N GLU A 227 7.82 49.10 -12.79
CA GLU A 227 8.79 50.07 -12.30
C GLU A 227 9.58 50.74 -13.44
N ALA A 228 10.06 49.98 -14.40
CA ALA A 228 10.91 50.53 -15.46
C ALA A 228 10.13 51.31 -16.53
N THR A 229 8.85 50.96 -16.76
CA THR A 229 8.10 51.44 -17.94
C THR A 229 6.75 52.08 -17.59
N GLY A 230 6.24 51.90 -16.37
CA GLY A 230 4.88 52.26 -15.99
C GLY A 230 3.79 51.31 -16.54
N ILE A 231 4.16 50.26 -17.28
CA ILE A 231 3.22 49.29 -17.84
C ILE A 231 2.85 48.27 -16.76
N TYR A 232 1.57 48.25 -16.36
CA TYR A 232 1.05 47.26 -15.44
C TYR A 232 0.41 46.09 -16.18
N LYS A 233 0.78 44.86 -15.79
CA LYS A 233 0.22 43.61 -16.32
C LYS A 233 0.04 42.58 -15.22
N THR A 234 -1.10 41.93 -15.18
CA THR A 234 -1.34 40.81 -14.25
C THR A 234 -0.58 39.55 -14.70
N ILE A 235 -0.37 38.61 -13.78
CA ILE A 235 0.23 37.29 -14.07
C ILE A 235 -0.54 36.58 -15.20
N SER A 236 -1.88 36.56 -15.13
CA SER A 236 -2.73 35.93 -16.15
C SER A 236 -2.58 36.60 -17.52
N GLU A 237 -2.43 37.92 -17.58
CA GLU A 237 -2.19 38.63 -18.85
C GLU A 237 -0.83 38.29 -19.44
N LEU A 238 0.25 38.30 -18.64
CA LEU A 238 1.58 37.93 -19.11
C LEU A 238 1.62 36.47 -19.62
N ARG A 239 0.96 35.56 -18.91
CA ARG A 239 0.83 34.15 -19.34
C ARG A 239 0.08 34.02 -20.67
N LYS A 240 -1.03 34.74 -20.85
CA LYS A 240 -1.80 34.78 -22.10
C LYS A 240 -1.02 35.40 -23.26
N ASP A 241 -0.20 36.40 -22.98
CA ASP A 241 0.67 37.02 -23.99
C ASP A 241 1.71 35.98 -24.50
N VAL A 242 2.34 35.23 -23.58
CA VAL A 242 3.23 34.11 -23.95
C VAL A 242 2.48 33.03 -24.73
N GLU A 243 1.32 32.59 -24.22
CA GLU A 243 0.48 31.58 -24.87
C GLU A 243 0.13 31.98 -26.32
N THR A 244 -0.24 33.24 -26.53
CA THR A 244 -0.60 33.78 -27.85
C THR A 244 0.57 33.63 -28.83
N VAL A 245 1.78 34.01 -28.42
CA VAL A 245 2.97 33.87 -29.26
C VAL A 245 3.26 32.39 -29.53
N VAL A 246 3.28 31.55 -28.50
CA VAL A 246 3.62 30.13 -28.64
C VAL A 246 2.61 29.40 -29.53
N LYS A 247 1.30 29.68 -29.40
CA LYS A 247 0.25 29.09 -30.24
C LYS A 247 0.34 29.52 -31.71
N ALA A 248 0.83 30.73 -31.99
CA ALA A 248 1.04 31.21 -33.35
C ALA A 248 2.25 30.57 -34.05
N LEU A 249 3.18 29.96 -33.30
CA LEU A 249 4.34 29.29 -33.88
C LEU A 249 3.96 28.01 -34.64
N PRO A 250 4.61 27.73 -35.80
CA PRO A 250 4.36 26.52 -36.57
C PRO A 250 4.61 25.26 -35.73
N GLU A 251 3.82 24.22 -35.97
CA GLU A 251 3.94 22.96 -35.21
C GLU A 251 5.26 22.24 -35.45
N SER A 252 5.83 22.42 -36.64
CA SER A 252 7.16 21.95 -37.01
C SER A 252 8.12 23.12 -37.13
N ASP A 253 9.33 22.95 -36.59
CA ASP A 253 10.47 23.85 -36.83
C ASP A 253 10.26 25.28 -36.31
N ASN A 254 10.41 25.45 -34.99
CA ASN A 254 10.39 26.75 -34.33
C ASN A 254 11.39 26.78 -33.17
N TRP A 255 11.88 27.98 -32.82
CA TRP A 255 12.93 28.17 -31.83
C TRP A 255 12.53 27.73 -30.41
N VAL A 256 11.25 27.82 -30.05
CA VAL A 256 10.75 27.31 -28.76
C VAL A 256 10.88 25.79 -28.70
N LEU A 257 10.49 25.09 -29.77
CA LEU A 257 10.66 23.65 -29.88
C LEU A 257 12.14 23.24 -29.82
N ASP A 258 13.04 24.05 -30.38
CA ASP A 258 14.49 23.79 -30.30
C ASP A 258 15.04 23.92 -28.89
N ILE A 259 14.54 24.86 -28.08
CA ILE A 259 14.87 24.94 -26.63
C ILE A 259 14.45 23.64 -25.93
N PHE A 260 13.27 23.09 -26.24
CA PHE A 260 12.84 21.81 -25.67
C PHE A 260 13.75 20.64 -26.10
N LYS A 261 14.13 20.58 -27.39
CA LYS A 261 15.06 19.56 -27.90
C LYS A 261 16.43 19.65 -27.22
N GLN A 262 16.98 20.86 -27.06
CA GLN A 262 18.28 21.10 -26.42
C GLN A 262 18.27 20.65 -24.95
N ASN A 263 17.15 20.88 -24.25
CA ASN A 263 16.95 20.45 -22.87
C ASN A 263 16.62 18.95 -22.74
N ARG A 264 16.76 18.15 -23.81
CA ARG A 264 16.41 16.72 -23.88
C ARG A 264 14.96 16.42 -23.45
N LYS A 265 14.06 17.40 -23.57
CA LYS A 265 12.63 17.23 -23.33
C LYS A 265 11.97 16.56 -24.54
N LYS A 266 10.88 15.85 -24.29
CA LYS A 266 10.12 15.16 -25.35
C LYS A 266 9.25 16.15 -26.12
N ILE A 267 8.90 15.83 -27.37
CA ILE A 267 7.95 16.63 -28.17
C ILE A 267 6.58 16.73 -27.46
N SER A 268 6.17 15.70 -26.73
CA SER A 268 4.98 15.73 -25.87
C SER A 268 5.02 16.88 -24.87
N ASP A 269 6.20 17.22 -24.35
CA ASP A 269 6.37 18.25 -23.33
C ASP A 269 6.13 19.64 -23.93
N PHE A 270 6.43 19.84 -25.22
CA PHE A 270 6.09 21.06 -25.95
C PHE A 270 4.58 21.21 -26.16
N GLN A 271 3.86 20.11 -26.40
CA GLN A 271 2.40 20.14 -26.53
C GLN A 271 1.73 20.45 -25.20
N HIS A 272 2.17 19.83 -24.10
CA HIS A 272 1.71 20.18 -22.76
C HIS A 272 2.02 21.64 -22.41
N TYR A 273 3.23 22.11 -22.72
CA TYR A 273 3.61 23.51 -22.57
C TYR A 273 2.67 24.45 -23.32
N LYS A 274 2.37 24.18 -24.60
CA LYS A 274 1.42 24.96 -25.42
C LYS A 274 0.03 25.07 -24.81
N MET A 275 -0.40 24.03 -24.08
CA MET A 275 -1.71 24.00 -23.42
C MET A 275 -1.71 24.74 -22.08
N ASP A 276 -0.61 24.65 -21.33
CA ASP A 276 -0.60 25.00 -19.90
C ASP A 276 0.11 26.34 -19.61
N VAL A 277 0.93 26.87 -20.54
CA VAL A 277 1.70 28.12 -20.31
C VAL A 277 0.80 29.33 -20.05
N GLY A 278 -0.40 29.34 -20.64
CA GLY A 278 -1.39 30.41 -20.49
C GLY A 278 -2.16 30.40 -19.17
N MET A 279 -1.98 29.38 -18.33
CA MET A 279 -2.77 29.19 -17.11
C MET A 279 -1.98 29.54 -15.84
N THR A 280 -2.58 30.28 -14.91
CA THR A 280 -2.03 30.50 -13.56
C THR A 280 -2.16 29.24 -12.69
N LYS A 281 -1.48 29.24 -11.54
CA LYS A 281 -1.64 28.19 -10.53
C LYS A 281 -3.12 27.99 -10.15
N GLU A 282 -3.85 29.07 -9.88
CA GLU A 282 -5.24 29.01 -9.46
C GLU A 282 -6.18 28.56 -10.57
N GLU A 283 -5.90 28.93 -11.82
CA GLU A 283 -6.67 28.48 -12.97
C GLU A 283 -6.55 26.95 -13.17
N LEU A 284 -5.34 26.40 -13.00
CA LEU A 284 -5.10 24.95 -13.05
C LEU A 284 -5.81 24.19 -11.93
N GLU A 285 -5.91 24.77 -10.73
CA GLU A 285 -6.62 24.14 -9.61
C GLU A 285 -8.14 24.08 -9.81
N ARG A 286 -8.69 25.05 -10.55
CA ARG A 286 -10.11 25.10 -10.91
C ARG A 286 -10.46 24.17 -12.07
N ASP A 287 -9.53 23.93 -12.99
CA ASP A 287 -9.73 23.04 -14.12
C ASP A 287 -9.86 21.56 -13.67
N GLU A 288 -10.93 20.89 -14.08
CA GLU A 288 -11.22 19.52 -13.64
C GLU A 288 -10.22 18.49 -14.16
N PHE A 289 -9.63 18.72 -15.34
CA PHE A 289 -8.69 17.81 -15.98
C PHE A 289 -7.24 18.08 -15.57
N ARG A 290 -6.96 19.29 -15.10
CA ARG A 290 -5.63 19.75 -14.70
C ARG A 290 -5.46 19.94 -13.19
N ARG A 291 -6.51 19.69 -12.39
CA ARG A 291 -6.43 19.85 -10.93
C ARG A 291 -5.25 19.10 -10.34
N GLY A 292 -4.39 19.85 -9.64
CA GLY A 292 -3.18 19.33 -8.99
C GLY A 292 -1.93 19.32 -9.90
N ALA A 293 -2.06 19.68 -11.17
CA ALA A 293 -0.90 19.95 -12.01
C ALA A 293 -0.18 21.23 -11.52
N PRO A 294 1.17 21.25 -11.53
CA PRO A 294 1.92 22.48 -11.30
C PRO A 294 1.77 23.42 -12.50
N PRO A 295 1.79 24.75 -12.30
CA PRO A 295 1.87 25.70 -13.39
C PRO A 295 3.20 25.53 -14.13
N VAL A 296 3.22 25.93 -15.39
CA VAL A 296 4.46 26.04 -16.14
C VAL A 296 5.32 27.12 -15.48
N TRP A 297 6.44 26.72 -14.89
CA TRP A 297 7.42 27.64 -14.31
C TRP A 297 8.11 28.44 -15.41
N GLY A 298 8.11 29.76 -15.25
CA GLY A 298 8.75 30.66 -16.21
C GLY A 298 10.27 30.54 -16.22
N GLN A 299 10.85 30.74 -17.40
CA GLN A 299 12.28 30.70 -17.67
C GLN A 299 12.70 31.99 -18.40
N THR A 300 13.81 32.59 -17.96
CA THR A 300 14.37 33.80 -18.56
C THR A 300 14.61 33.64 -20.06
N LYS A 301 15.24 32.54 -20.49
CA LYS A 301 15.53 32.25 -21.91
C LYS A 301 14.32 32.00 -22.80
N LEU A 302 13.15 31.69 -22.23
CA LEU A 302 11.95 31.34 -23.01
C LEU A 302 10.86 32.38 -22.81
N GLU A 303 10.17 32.35 -21.66
CA GLU A 303 9.11 33.31 -21.34
C GLU A 303 9.67 34.73 -21.28
N GLY A 304 10.85 34.92 -20.68
CA GLY A 304 11.49 36.23 -20.60
C GLY A 304 11.80 36.81 -21.98
N ASN A 305 12.35 36.00 -22.88
CA ASN A 305 12.63 36.45 -24.24
C ASN A 305 11.36 36.83 -25.01
N ILE A 306 10.27 36.05 -24.89
CA ILE A 306 8.98 36.39 -25.51
C ILE A 306 8.44 37.72 -24.96
N LEU A 307 8.45 37.88 -23.64
CA LEU A 307 7.91 39.08 -23.01
C LEU A 307 8.79 40.32 -23.31
N CYS A 308 10.11 40.16 -23.37
CA CYS A 308 11.04 41.21 -23.80
C CYS A 308 10.71 41.76 -25.19
N GLU A 309 10.39 40.87 -26.14
CA GLU A 309 9.97 41.27 -27.49
C GLU A 309 8.63 42.01 -27.49
N ILE A 310 7.64 41.54 -26.71
CA ILE A 310 6.29 42.15 -26.62
C ILE A 310 6.34 43.54 -25.99
N TYR A 311 7.12 43.71 -24.91
CA TYR A 311 7.16 44.93 -24.11
C TYR A 311 8.31 45.87 -24.46
N HIS A 312 9.16 45.48 -25.42
CA HIS A 312 10.35 46.23 -25.82
C HIS A 312 11.22 46.60 -24.60
N VAL A 313 11.53 45.60 -23.77
CA VAL A 313 12.41 45.70 -22.60
C VAL A 313 13.52 44.66 -22.69
N GLN A 314 14.63 44.92 -22.02
CA GLN A 314 15.68 43.93 -21.81
C GLN A 314 15.55 43.33 -20.40
N LEU A 315 15.67 42.02 -20.24
CA LEU A 315 15.59 41.36 -18.94
C LEU A 315 16.97 40.88 -18.51
N GLN A 316 17.42 41.35 -17.34
CA GLN A 316 18.61 40.85 -16.65
C GLN A 316 18.19 39.97 -15.46
N GLN A 317 18.61 38.70 -15.47
CA GLN A 317 18.48 37.79 -14.35
C GLN A 317 19.79 37.78 -13.54
N VAL A 318 19.68 38.12 -12.25
CA VAL A 318 20.79 38.02 -11.29
C VAL A 318 20.60 36.74 -10.48
N GLY A 319 21.41 35.71 -10.76
CA GLY A 319 21.26 34.39 -10.16
C GLY A 319 22.23 34.10 -9.01
N VAL A 320 21.75 33.39 -7.99
CA VAL A 320 22.58 32.72 -6.98
C VAL A 320 22.18 31.26 -6.90
N ASN A 321 23.07 30.38 -7.35
CA ASN A 321 22.91 28.95 -7.20
C ASN A 321 23.72 28.42 -6.01
N SER A 322 23.12 27.46 -5.31
CA SER A 322 23.83 26.65 -4.32
C SER A 322 23.91 25.23 -4.85
N PRO A 323 25.10 24.62 -4.92
CA PRO A 323 25.19 23.20 -5.25
C PRO A 323 24.43 22.39 -4.19
N GLU A 324 23.79 21.31 -4.63
CA GLU A 324 22.90 20.48 -3.83
C GLU A 324 23.56 19.82 -2.60
N SER A 325 24.89 19.87 -2.48
CA SER A 325 25.67 19.05 -1.55
C SER A 325 26.68 19.85 -0.74
N ASP A 326 26.20 20.73 0.13
CA ASP A 326 26.95 21.41 1.19
C ASP A 326 27.35 22.84 0.80
N PHE A 327 27.27 23.76 1.76
CA PHE A 327 27.45 25.20 1.57
C PHE A 327 28.85 25.60 1.06
N GLU A 328 29.72 24.62 0.80
CA GLU A 328 31.06 24.74 0.21
C GLU A 328 30.98 24.39 -1.29
N GLY A 329 30.85 25.40 -2.15
CA GLY A 329 30.84 25.21 -3.60
C GLY A 329 29.88 26.10 -4.37
N MET A 330 29.39 27.19 -3.76
CA MET A 330 28.54 28.17 -4.45
C MET A 330 29.18 28.63 -5.76
N SER A 331 28.38 28.59 -6.81
CA SER A 331 28.64 29.31 -8.04
C SER A 331 27.55 30.38 -8.18
N PHE A 332 27.98 31.62 -8.38
CA PHE A 332 27.09 32.59 -8.97
C PHE A 332 26.78 32.10 -10.38
N ASP A 333 25.50 32.12 -10.75
CA ASP A 333 25.19 31.99 -12.16
C ASP A 333 25.71 33.22 -12.87
N GLU A 334 26.24 33.02 -14.07
CA GLU A 334 26.46 34.13 -14.98
C GLU A 334 25.12 34.83 -15.19
N ASP A 335 25.12 36.17 -15.07
CA ASP A 335 23.90 36.93 -15.25
C ASP A 335 23.35 36.69 -16.67
N GLU A 336 22.10 36.25 -16.73
CA GLU A 336 21.45 36.04 -18.02
C GLU A 336 20.83 37.35 -18.48
N LEU A 337 21.15 37.77 -19.70
CA LEU A 337 20.59 38.96 -20.33
C LEU A 337 19.86 38.56 -21.61
N VAL A 338 18.56 38.87 -21.69
CA VAL A 338 17.70 38.56 -22.84
C VAL A 338 16.92 39.78 -23.30
N GLY A 339 16.49 39.79 -24.56
CA GLY A 339 15.77 40.91 -25.17
C GLY A 339 16.65 41.90 -25.95
N PRO A 340 16.02 42.90 -26.57
CA PRO A 340 16.69 43.88 -27.42
C PRO A 340 17.74 44.72 -26.66
N ALA A 341 18.92 44.89 -27.24
CA ALA A 341 20.07 45.53 -26.58
C ALA A 341 19.87 47.01 -26.22
N ASP A 342 19.04 47.73 -26.97
CA ASP A 342 18.79 49.17 -26.81
C ASP A 342 17.54 49.49 -25.97
N ALA A 343 16.91 48.47 -25.38
CA ALA A 343 15.67 48.63 -24.62
C ALA A 343 15.92 48.92 -23.12
N PRO A 344 14.95 49.53 -22.41
CA PRO A 344 15.03 49.67 -20.96
C PRO A 344 15.24 48.33 -20.27
N THR A 345 16.26 48.24 -19.39
CA THR A 345 16.55 47.01 -18.65
C THR A 345 15.69 46.90 -17.40
N ILE A 346 14.99 45.77 -17.27
CA ILE A 346 14.35 45.30 -16.04
C ILE A 346 15.23 44.22 -15.40
N LYS A 347 15.20 44.13 -14.07
CA LYS A 347 16.02 43.17 -13.32
C LYS A 347 15.14 42.25 -12.48
N ILE A 348 15.43 40.94 -12.52
CA ILE A 348 14.87 39.95 -11.60
C ILE A 348 15.99 39.17 -10.94
N GLY A 349 15.81 38.82 -9.67
CA GLY A 349 16.70 37.96 -8.92
C GLY A 349 16.21 36.52 -8.93
N LEU A 350 17.12 35.56 -9.06
CA LEU A 350 16.87 34.13 -8.94
C LEU A 350 17.67 33.57 -7.78
N TYR A 351 16.97 32.94 -6.83
CA TYR A 351 17.56 32.08 -5.80
C TYR A 351 16.82 30.73 -5.84
N PRO A 352 17.30 29.65 -5.17
CA PRO A 352 16.90 28.28 -5.48
C PRO A 352 15.40 28.04 -5.69
N GLY A 353 14.99 27.95 -6.96
CA GLY A 353 13.63 27.68 -7.39
C GLY A 353 12.64 28.85 -7.32
N HIS A 354 13.09 30.09 -7.08
CA HIS A 354 12.19 31.24 -6.88
C HIS A 354 12.75 32.55 -7.47
N PHE A 355 11.88 33.28 -8.16
CA PHE A 355 12.18 34.59 -8.73
C PHE A 355 11.64 35.72 -7.85
N VAL A 356 12.35 36.84 -7.79
CA VAL A 356 11.89 38.09 -7.15
C VAL A 356 12.23 39.29 -8.02
N PRO A 357 11.43 40.37 -8.03
CA PRO A 357 11.82 41.58 -8.74
C PRO A 357 12.99 42.26 -8.03
N ILE A 358 13.91 42.84 -8.79
CA ILE A 358 14.92 43.76 -8.27
C ILE A 358 14.43 45.16 -8.61
N LEU A 359 14.14 45.94 -7.57
CA LEU A 359 13.50 47.24 -7.67
C LEU A 359 14.48 48.35 -7.25
N ARG A 360 14.35 49.53 -7.83
CA ARG A 360 15.08 50.72 -7.44
C ARG A 360 14.53 51.31 -6.14
N THR A 361 15.41 51.79 -5.28
CA THR A 361 15.07 52.58 -4.09
C THR A 361 15.13 54.06 -4.45
N GLU A 362 14.09 54.82 -4.09
CA GLU A 362 14.00 56.28 -4.29
C GLU A 362 15.11 57.07 -3.57
#